data_AF-A0A0D2G4V4-F1
#
_entry.id   AF-A0A0D2G4V4-F1
#
_cell.length_a   1.000
_cell.length_b   1.000
_cell.length_c   1.000
_cell.angle_alpha   90.00
_cell.angle_beta   90.00
_cell.angle_gamma   90.00
#
_symmetry.space_group_name_H-M   'P 1'
#
loop_
_entity.id
_entity.type
_entity.pdbx_description
1 polymer ?
#
loop_
_entity_poly.entity_id
_entity_poly.type
_entity_poly.pdbx_seq_one_letter_code
_entity_poly.pdbx_strand_id
1 'polypeptide(L)'
;MHYESLNQPPPTGLGDDIEAIRKVVIAELNAGPTVNVALLTHSYPSVPGSPAIKSLDKHSRLNASHSNGIVFFLVISGLQIPAGTTPFAWGGSVTSPTMTLED
;
A
#
# COMPACT_ATOMS: atom_id res chain seq x y z
N MET A 1 3.85 -18.65 11.90
CA MET A 1 3.30 -18.19 10.60
C MET A 1 1.91 -18.78 10.47
N HIS A 2 0.88 -17.93 10.39
CA HIS A 2 -0.54 -18.34 10.54
C HIS A 2 -1.11 -19.10 9.31
N TYR A 3 -0.45 -19.00 8.16
CA TYR A 3 -0.91 -19.57 6.88
C TYR A 3 -1.05 -21.09 6.90
N GLU A 4 -0.10 -21.80 7.53
CA GLU A 4 -0.14 -23.25 7.68
C GLU A 4 -1.31 -23.70 8.57
N SER A 5 -1.57 -22.98 9.67
CA SER A 5 -2.75 -23.23 10.52
C SER A 5 -4.09 -22.89 9.87
N LEU A 6 -4.09 -22.04 8.85
CA LEU A 6 -5.28 -21.63 8.09
C LEU A 6 -5.50 -22.46 6.82
N ASN A 7 -4.59 -23.39 6.50
CA ASN A 7 -4.57 -24.14 5.24
C ASN A 7 -4.71 -23.21 4.01
N GLN A 8 -4.09 -22.02 4.08
CA GLN A 8 -4.06 -21.06 2.99
C GLN A 8 -2.62 -20.85 2.53
N PRO A 9 -2.39 -20.69 1.21
CA PRO A 9 -1.06 -20.32 0.74
C PRO A 9 -0.70 -18.93 1.27
N PRO A 10 0.60 -18.64 1.51
CA PRO A 10 1.05 -17.28 1.70
C PRO A 10 0.61 -16.39 0.53
N PRO A 11 0.28 -15.11 0.76
CA PRO A 11 -0.04 -14.18 -0.31
C PRO A 11 1.08 -14.17 -1.36
N THR A 12 0.72 -14.31 -2.63
CA THR A 12 1.68 -14.40 -3.75
C THR A 12 2.09 -13.02 -4.29
N GLY A 13 1.55 -11.95 -3.73
CA GLY A 13 1.85 -10.59 -4.12
C GLY A 13 1.09 -9.56 -3.31
N LEU A 14 1.26 -8.29 -3.67
CA LEU A 14 0.68 -7.15 -2.95
C LEU A 14 -0.78 -6.85 -3.34
N GLY A 15 -1.31 -7.51 -4.37
CA GLY A 15 -2.59 -7.14 -4.99
C GLY A 15 -3.75 -7.13 -4.00
N ASP A 16 -3.88 -8.19 -3.21
CA ASP A 16 -4.97 -8.31 -2.24
C ASP A 16 -4.89 -7.24 -1.15
N ASP A 17 -3.68 -6.90 -0.69
CA ASP A 17 -3.46 -5.83 0.29
C ASP A 17 -3.80 -4.45 -0.29
N ILE A 18 -3.42 -4.21 -1.56
CA ILE A 18 -3.73 -2.97 -2.27
C ILE A 18 -5.25 -2.79 -2.36
N GLU A 19 -5.96 -3.83 -2.79
CA GLU A 19 -7.42 -3.80 -2.93
C GLU A 19 -8.13 -3.67 -1.58
N ALA A 20 -7.64 -4.37 -0.54
CA ALA A 20 -8.20 -4.27 0.80
C ALA A 20 -8.07 -2.85 1.37
N ILE A 21 -6.89 -2.24 1.28
CA ILE A 21 -6.65 -0.86 1.73
C ILE A 21 -7.51 0.10 0.91
N ARG A 22 -7.52 -0.03 -0.42
CA ARG A 22 -8.28 0.84 -1.32
C ARG A 22 -9.77 0.80 -1.01
N LYS A 23 -10.33 -0.39 -0.79
CA LYS A 23 -11.73 -0.58 -0.45
C LYS A 23 -12.13 0.19 0.81
N VAL A 24 -11.31 0.12 1.86
CA VAL A 24 -11.55 0.85 3.12
C VAL A 24 -11.46 2.35 2.90
N VAL A 25 -10.43 2.84 2.21
CA VAL A 25 -10.27 4.27 1.93
C VAL A 25 -11.45 4.83 1.14
N ILE A 26 -11.93 4.11 0.12
CA ILE A 26 -13.10 4.52 -0.65
C ILE A 26 -14.36 4.52 0.22
N ALA A 27 -14.54 3.54 1.10
CA ALA A 27 -15.67 3.50 2.02
C ALA A 27 -15.69 4.72 2.94
N GLU A 28 -14.54 5.10 3.53
CA GLU A 28 -14.42 6.31 4.37
C GLU A 28 -14.73 7.59 3.58
N LEU A 29 -14.17 7.73 2.38
CA LEU A 29 -14.44 8.88 1.50
C LEU A 29 -15.92 8.97 1.08
N ASN A 30 -16.59 7.84 0.89
CA ASN A 30 -18.01 7.82 0.53
C ASN A 30 -18.90 8.11 1.75
N ALA A 31 -18.52 7.63 2.92
CA ALA A 31 -19.24 7.87 4.17
C ALA A 31 -19.17 9.33 4.62
N GLY A 32 -18.04 10.02 4.35
CA GLY A 32 -17.86 11.45 4.62
C GLY A 32 -17.62 12.28 3.36
N PRO A 33 -18.65 12.60 2.54
CA PRO A 33 -18.47 13.27 1.25
C PRO A 33 -17.70 14.60 1.29
N THR A 34 -17.73 15.32 2.41
CA THR A 34 -17.02 16.59 2.63
C THR A 34 -15.79 16.45 3.54
N VAL A 35 -15.55 15.26 4.08
CA VAL A 35 -14.48 14.97 5.03
C VAL A 35 -13.28 14.41 4.27
N ASN A 36 -12.13 15.05 4.45
CA ASN A 36 -10.88 14.54 3.89
C ASN A 36 -10.34 13.40 4.75
N VAL A 37 -9.59 12.50 4.13
CA VAL A 37 -9.00 11.32 4.79
C VAL A 37 -7.47 11.47 4.85
N ALA A 38 -6.88 10.96 5.92
CA ALA A 38 -5.44 10.78 6.06
C ALA A 38 -5.14 9.27 6.14
N LEU A 39 -4.21 8.79 5.32
CA LEU A 39 -3.73 7.41 5.42
C LEU A 39 -2.43 7.37 6.20
N LEU A 40 -2.38 6.60 7.28
CA LEU A 40 -1.16 6.29 8.02
C LEU A 40 -0.77 4.84 7.77
N THR A 41 0.52 4.61 7.51
CA THR A 41 1.09 3.28 7.32
C THR A 41 2.35 3.11 8.17
N HIS A 42 2.58 1.90 8.67
CA HIS A 42 3.73 1.57 9.50
C HIS A 42 4.46 0.32 8.99
N SER A 43 5.71 0.49 8.53
CA SER A 43 6.53 -0.58 7.95
C SER A 43 5.93 -1.14 6.65
N TYR A 44 5.70 -2.45 6.58
CA TYR A 44 5.20 -3.16 5.38
C TYR A 44 4.05 -2.45 4.64
N PRO A 45 2.94 -2.03 5.30
CA PRO A 45 1.78 -1.43 4.63
C PRO A 45 2.08 -0.14 3.88
N SER A 46 3.24 0.47 4.07
CA SER A 46 3.66 1.63 3.25
C SER A 46 3.90 1.25 1.78
N VAL A 47 4.26 -0.02 1.53
CA VAL A 47 4.46 -0.55 0.18
C VAL A 47 3.14 -0.72 -0.58
N PRO A 48 2.12 -1.45 -0.08
CA PRO A 48 0.81 -1.52 -0.74
C PRO A 48 -0.06 -0.26 -0.53
N GLY A 49 0.17 0.52 0.53
CA GLY A 49 -0.63 1.71 0.85
C GLY A 49 -0.48 2.85 -0.16
N SER A 50 0.74 3.08 -0.66
CA SER A 50 1.01 4.09 -1.69
C SER A 50 0.23 3.85 -3.00
N PRO A 51 0.31 2.66 -3.64
CA PRO A 51 -0.51 2.37 -4.81
C PRO A 51 -2.01 2.29 -4.49
N ALA A 52 -2.41 1.86 -3.29
CA ALA A 52 -3.82 1.78 -2.90
C ALA A 52 -4.54 3.13 -2.91
N ILE A 53 -3.83 4.25 -2.68
CA ILE A 53 -4.41 5.60 -2.72
C ILE A 53 -4.22 6.33 -4.05
N LYS A 54 -3.70 5.65 -5.09
CA LYS A 54 -3.51 6.26 -6.40
C LYS A 54 -4.83 6.85 -6.92
N SER A 55 -4.76 8.09 -7.38
CA SER A 55 -5.89 8.90 -7.88
C SER A 55 -7.00 9.16 -6.85
N LEU A 56 -6.75 8.95 -5.55
CA LEU A 56 -7.66 9.30 -4.46
C LEU A 56 -7.27 10.57 -3.72
N ASP A 57 -6.17 11.22 -4.12
CA ASP A 57 -5.78 12.52 -3.59
C ASP A 57 -6.85 13.59 -3.87
N LYS A 58 -6.82 14.66 -3.09
CA LYS A 58 -7.81 15.74 -3.18
C LYS A 58 -7.91 16.35 -4.58
N HIS A 59 -6.80 16.52 -5.29
CA HIS A 59 -6.82 17.12 -6.62
C HIS A 59 -7.50 16.19 -7.63
N SER A 60 -7.09 14.92 -7.67
CA SER A 60 -7.71 13.91 -8.53
C SER A 60 -9.21 13.76 -8.29
N ARG A 61 -9.63 13.79 -7.02
CA ARG A 61 -11.05 13.64 -6.67
C ARG A 61 -11.90 14.87 -6.96
N LEU A 62 -11.35 16.09 -6.82
CA LEU A 62 -12.03 17.31 -7.26
C LEU A 62 -12.31 17.27 -8.78
N ASN A 63 -11.36 16.79 -9.58
CA ASN A 63 -11.55 16.61 -11.02
C ASN A 63 -12.62 15.55 -11.35
N ALA A 64 -12.87 14.61 -10.43
CA ALA A 64 -13.94 13.61 -10.50
C ALA A 64 -15.24 14.07 -9.82
N SER A 65 -15.44 15.38 -9.60
CA SER A 65 -16.64 15.97 -9.01
C SER A 65 -16.95 15.53 -7.56
N HIS A 66 -15.94 15.06 -6.82
CA HIS A 66 -16.05 14.86 -5.37
C HIS A 66 -15.54 16.10 -4.61
N SER A 67 -16.05 16.33 -3.40
CA SER A 67 -15.62 17.46 -2.55
C SER A 67 -14.61 17.07 -1.47
N ASN A 68 -14.07 15.84 -1.49
CA ASN A 68 -13.09 15.31 -0.54
C ASN A 68 -11.95 14.55 -1.22
N GLY A 69 -10.95 14.15 -0.44
CA GLY A 69 -9.92 13.21 -0.86
C GLY A 69 -8.87 12.96 0.19
N ILE A 70 -7.83 12.20 -0.20
CA ILE A 70 -6.66 11.98 0.65
C ILE A 70 -5.83 13.27 0.68
N VAL A 71 -5.61 13.80 1.88
CA VAL A 71 -4.82 15.04 2.09
C VAL A 71 -3.49 14.78 2.78
N PHE A 72 -3.33 13.63 3.45
CA PHE A 72 -2.07 13.21 4.01
C PHE A 72 -1.83 11.72 3.79
N PHE A 73 -0.59 11.38 3.44
CA PHE A 73 -0.08 10.02 3.46
C PHE A 73 1.14 9.97 4.38
N LEU A 74 0.96 9.43 5.58
CA LEU A 74 1.97 9.34 6.62
C LEU A 74 2.60 7.95 6.61
N VAL A 75 3.92 7.93 6.61
CA VAL A 75 4.73 6.72 6.55
C VAL A 75 5.63 6.69 7.77
N ILE A 76 5.50 5.65 8.58
CA ILE A 76 6.35 5.40 9.74
C ILE A 76 7.17 4.15 9.45
N SER A 77 8.50 4.25 9.46
CA SER A 77 9.41 3.09 9.30
C SER A 77 9.13 2.24 8.04
N GLY A 78 8.52 2.83 7.00
CA GLY A 78 8.10 2.15 5.78
C GLY A 78 8.91 2.57 4.56
N LEU A 79 8.92 1.72 3.54
CA LEU A 79 9.68 1.95 2.30
C LEU A 79 8.79 2.57 1.23
N GLN A 80 9.31 3.56 0.51
CA GLN A 80 8.71 4.09 -0.72
C GLN A 80 9.54 3.60 -1.90
N ILE A 81 9.02 2.59 -2.59
CA ILE A 81 9.73 1.88 -3.66
C ILE A 81 9.30 2.47 -5.01
N PRO A 82 10.24 2.80 -5.92
CA PRO A 82 9.90 3.24 -7.27
C PRO A 82 9.04 2.22 -8.02
N ALA A 83 8.10 2.72 -8.81
CA ALA A 83 7.25 1.87 -9.64
C ALA A 83 8.10 0.98 -10.57
N GLY A 84 7.72 -0.29 -10.69
CA GLY A 84 8.44 -1.28 -11.51
C GLY A 84 9.71 -1.85 -10.87
N THR A 85 10.02 -1.51 -9.61
CA THR A 85 11.17 -2.04 -8.87
C THR A 85 10.71 -2.95 -7.72
N THR A 86 11.52 -3.95 -7.35
CA THR A 86 11.28 -4.79 -6.15
C THR A 86 11.97 -4.22 -4.92
N PRO A 87 11.52 -4.51 -3.68
CA PRO A 87 12.26 -4.11 -2.48
C PRO A 87 13.71 -4.59 -2.47
N PHE A 88 13.96 -5.79 -3.02
CA PHE A 88 15.30 -6.35 -3.14
C PHE A 88 16.18 -5.55 -4.10
N ALA A 89 15.67 -5.23 -5.30
CA ALA A 89 16.38 -4.42 -6.27
C ALA A 89 16.64 -3.01 -5.76
N TRP A 90 15.66 -2.40 -5.10
CA TRP A 90 15.81 -1.09 -4.46
C TRP A 90 16.82 -1.11 -3.31
N GLY A 91 16.94 -2.24 -2.59
CA GLY A 91 17.92 -2.48 -1.54
C GLY A 91 19.34 -2.79 -2.05
N GLY A 92 19.59 -2.70 -3.37
CA GLY A 92 20.92 -2.88 -3.96
C GLY A 92 21.18 -4.25 -4.56
N SER A 93 20.20 -5.15 -4.59
CA SER A 93 20.31 -6.49 -5.21
C SER A 93 21.43 -7.37 -4.65
N VAL A 94 21.89 -7.11 -3.43
CA VAL A 94 22.91 -7.91 -2.73
C VAL A 94 22.22 -8.69 -1.63
N THR A 95 22.26 -10.01 -1.69
CA THR A 95 21.86 -10.86 -0.57
C THR A 95 22.93 -10.83 0.51
N SER A 96 22.53 -11.04 1.77
CA SER A 96 23.51 -11.30 2.84
C SER A 96 24.44 -12.44 2.40
N PRO A 97 25.75 -12.41 2.73
CA PRO A 97 26.66 -13.53 2.48
C PRO A 97 26.20 -14.86 3.08
N THR A 98 25.25 -14.81 4.02
CA THR A 98 24.63 -15.97 4.68
C THR A 98 23.34 -16.45 4.01
N MET A 99 22.87 -15.79 2.95
CA MET A 99 21.61 -16.09 2.27
C MET A 99 21.91 -16.62 0.86
N THR A 100 21.56 -17.88 0.61
CA THR A 100 21.60 -18.50 -0.70
C THR A 100 20.27 -18.31 -1.41
N LEU A 101 20.31 -17.84 -2.67
CA LEU A 101 19.17 -17.93 -3.57
C LEU A 101 19.22 -19.32 -4.20
N GLU A 102 18.14 -20.09 -4.05
CA GLU A 102 17.96 -21.35 -4.78
C GLU A 102 17.11 -21.06 -6.01
N ASP A 103 17.48 -21.68 -7.14
CA ASP A 103 16.82 -21.53 -8.45
C ASP A 103 15.43 -22.20 -8.50
#